data_AF-A0A936TY20-F1
#
_entry.id   AF-A0A936TY20-F1
#
_cell.length_a   1.000
_cell.length_b   1.000
_cell.length_c   1.000
_cell.angle_alpha   90.00
_cell.angle_beta   90.00
_cell.angle_gamma   90.00
#
_symmetry.space_group_name_H-M   'P 1'
#
loop_
_entity.id
_entity.type
_entity.pdbx_description
1 polymer ?
#
loop_
_entity_poly.entity_id
_entity_poly.type
_entity_poly.pdbx_seq_one_letter_code
_entity_poly.pdbx_strand_id
1 'polypeptide(L)'
;MSEAADEKAHFHLSRQSKRTIYSATITAVVCVLTIGQAHAGFFFLLLVLPLGAWLGWSAYVIVRRPYARLAQIFALFIWALALGLIVAAHFLRHEMTRRDADRIALAIDRHVQNQGYCAASLAELGFKPDDVEERLGSNYKYACVERKPRFSYVATFTVFDTWDYDFVRDRWKYSSWAAKKAYLSLDPPVARESSATPSASAPPPGSRPNPRRTP
;
A
#
# COMPACT_ATOMS: atom_id res chain seq x y z
N MET A 1 14.61 33.21 -59.78
CA MET A 1 13.53 33.03 -58.78
C MET A 1 13.11 31.57 -58.87
N SER A 2 13.96 30.62 -58.47
CA SER A 2 13.97 30.01 -57.13
C SER A 2 12.56 29.74 -56.58
N GLU A 3 11.86 28.85 -57.28
CA GLU A 3 10.76 28.09 -56.74
C GLU A 3 11.34 27.22 -55.62
N ALA A 4 11.38 27.81 -54.42
CA ALA A 4 11.81 27.14 -53.21
C ALA A 4 10.86 25.96 -53.05
N ALA A 5 11.43 24.78 -53.27
CA ALA A 5 10.95 23.48 -52.85
C ALA A 5 9.97 23.62 -51.68
N ASP A 6 8.68 23.44 -51.97
CA ASP A 6 7.64 23.11 -51.01
C ASP A 6 8.02 21.74 -50.44
N GLU A 7 9.07 21.73 -49.61
CA GLU A 7 9.58 20.59 -48.86
C GLU A 7 8.62 20.33 -47.69
N LYS A 8 7.33 20.16 -48.03
CA LYS A 8 6.43 19.33 -47.26
C LYS A 8 6.93 17.91 -47.41
N ALA A 9 8.01 17.61 -46.70
CA ALA A 9 8.39 16.26 -46.32
C ALA A 9 7.28 15.73 -45.39
N HIS A 10 6.11 15.48 -45.96
CA HIS A 10 5.09 14.63 -45.37
C HIS A 10 5.76 13.27 -45.26
N PHE A 11 6.33 12.99 -44.09
CA PHE A 11 6.75 11.67 -43.70
C PHE A 11 5.51 10.77 -43.82
N HIS A 12 5.38 10.13 -44.98
CA HIS A 12 4.30 9.20 -45.25
C HIS A 12 4.57 7.94 -44.43
N LEU A 13 4.14 7.97 -43.17
CA LEU A 13 4.13 6.82 -42.29
C LEU A 13 3.38 5.70 -43.00
N SER A 14 4.04 4.55 -43.17
CA SER A 14 3.43 3.36 -43.75
C SER A 14 2.16 3.00 -42.96
N ARG A 15 1.16 2.41 -43.64
CA ARG A 15 -0.09 1.96 -42.97
C ARG A 15 0.19 1.09 -41.74
N GLN A 16 1.24 0.28 -41.81
CA GLN A 16 1.71 -0.56 -40.71
C GLN A 16 2.26 0.25 -39.52
N SER A 17 3.02 1.32 -39.79
CA SER A 17 3.52 2.23 -38.75
C SER A 17 2.39 2.94 -38.03
N LYS A 18 1.42 3.46 -38.79
CA LYS A 18 0.21 4.09 -38.23
C LYS A 18 -0.56 3.12 -37.35
N ARG A 19 -0.83 1.89 -37.83
CA ARG A 19 -1.52 0.85 -37.05
C ARG A 19 -0.81 0.54 -35.74
N THR A 20 0.53 0.44 -35.76
CA THR A 20 1.34 0.17 -34.57
C THR A 20 1.18 1.29 -33.53
N ILE A 21 1.34 2.54 -33.96
CA ILE A 21 1.20 3.71 -33.08
C ILE A 21 -0.22 3.80 -32.50
N TYR A 22 -1.27 3.73 -33.34
CA TYR A 22 -2.65 3.79 -32.85
C TYR A 22 -2.99 2.64 -31.89
N SER A 23 -2.56 1.42 -32.19
CA SER A 23 -2.77 0.29 -31.30
C SER A 23 -2.08 0.49 -29.95
N ALA A 24 -0.83 0.97 -29.95
CA ALA A 24 -0.09 1.27 -28.72
C ALA A 24 -0.77 2.38 -27.92
N THR A 25 -1.21 3.46 -28.56
CA THR A 25 -1.93 4.56 -27.90
C THR A 25 -3.23 4.09 -27.28
N ILE A 26 -4.08 3.39 -28.02
CA ILE A 26 -5.39 2.92 -27.52
C ILE A 26 -5.18 1.98 -26.33
N THR A 27 -4.30 0.99 -26.48
CA THR A 27 -4.01 0.04 -25.39
C THR A 27 -3.41 0.76 -24.18
N ALA A 28 -2.47 1.68 -24.38
CA ALA A 28 -1.88 2.46 -23.29
C ALA A 28 -2.92 3.30 -22.53
N VAL A 29 -3.84 3.96 -23.24
CA VAL A 29 -4.94 4.73 -22.63
C VAL A 29 -5.85 3.81 -21.82
N VAL A 30 -6.26 2.67 -22.39
CA VAL A 30 -7.08 1.69 -21.66
C VAL A 30 -6.35 1.19 -20.41
N CYS A 31 -5.05 0.89 -20.50
CA CYS A 31 -4.25 0.47 -19.36
C CYS A 31 -4.17 1.55 -18.28
N VAL A 32 -3.93 2.83 -18.65
CA VAL A 32 -3.91 3.94 -17.69
C VAL A 32 -5.26 4.09 -17.01
N LEU A 33 -6.36 4.06 -17.77
CA LEU A 33 -7.71 4.22 -17.23
C LEU A 33 -8.15 3.06 -16.34
N THR A 34 -7.68 1.84 -16.58
CA THR A 34 -8.09 0.65 -15.81
C THR A 34 -7.15 0.39 -14.64
N ILE A 35 -5.84 0.31 -14.88
CA ILE A 35 -4.83 0.01 -13.86
C ILE A 35 -4.61 1.23 -12.96
N GLY A 36 -4.80 2.45 -13.49
CA GLY A 36 -4.75 3.67 -12.71
C GLY A 36 -5.94 3.85 -11.76
N GLN A 37 -6.93 2.95 -11.69
CA GLN A 37 -8.03 3.02 -10.72
C GLN A 37 -7.58 2.64 -9.30
N ALA A 38 -8.37 3.05 -8.30
CA ALA A 38 -8.11 2.70 -6.90
C ALA A 38 -8.17 1.17 -6.74
N HIS A 39 -7.27 0.60 -5.94
CA HIS A 39 -7.16 -0.84 -5.68
C HIS A 39 -6.84 -1.72 -6.91
N ALA A 40 -6.68 -1.14 -8.10
CA ALA A 40 -6.32 -1.84 -9.34
C ALA A 40 -4.81 -2.05 -9.52
N GLY A 41 -3.99 -1.67 -8.51
CA GLY A 41 -2.52 -1.75 -8.57
C GLY A 41 -2.00 -3.16 -8.88
N PHE A 42 -2.72 -4.21 -8.46
CA PHE A 42 -2.31 -5.59 -8.74
C PHE A 42 -2.34 -5.96 -10.23
N PHE A 43 -3.21 -5.31 -11.03
CA PHE A 43 -3.26 -5.53 -12.47
C PHE A 43 -1.97 -5.06 -13.17
N PHE A 44 -1.18 -4.21 -12.52
CA PHE A 44 0.13 -3.82 -13.03
C PHE A 44 1.04 -5.04 -13.25
N LEU A 45 0.98 -6.05 -12.36
CA LEU A 45 1.76 -7.28 -12.53
C LEU A 45 1.34 -8.06 -13.79
N LEU A 46 0.05 -8.08 -14.09
CA LEU A 46 -0.50 -8.70 -15.30
C LEU A 46 -0.15 -7.93 -16.57
N LEU A 47 0.06 -6.61 -16.46
CA LEU A 47 0.52 -5.78 -17.58
C LEU A 47 2.01 -5.97 -17.87
N VAL A 48 2.84 -6.03 -16.83
CA VAL A 48 4.31 -6.05 -16.96
C VAL A 48 4.81 -7.27 -17.74
N LEU A 49 4.20 -8.45 -17.57
CA LEU A 49 4.63 -9.67 -18.27
C LEU A 49 4.47 -9.60 -19.80
N PRO A 50 3.27 -9.40 -20.37
CA PRO A 50 3.09 -9.29 -21.81
C PRO A 50 3.78 -8.04 -22.37
N LEU A 51 3.80 -6.93 -21.62
CA LEU A 51 4.49 -5.73 -22.04
C LEU A 51 6.00 -5.95 -22.13
N GLY A 52 6.60 -6.66 -21.16
CA GLY A 52 8.01 -7.02 -21.19
C GLY A 52 8.39 -7.85 -22.41
N ALA A 53 7.57 -8.85 -22.74
CA ALA A 53 7.76 -9.65 -23.96
C ALA A 53 7.66 -8.79 -25.23
N TRP A 54 6.66 -7.90 -25.29
CA TRP A 54 6.50 -6.97 -26.40
C TRP A 54 7.67 -5.97 -26.52
N LEU A 55 8.14 -5.42 -25.41
CA LEU A 55 9.31 -4.52 -25.36
C LEU A 55 10.58 -5.22 -25.85
N GLY A 56 10.81 -6.47 -25.43
CA GLY A 56 11.93 -7.28 -25.91
C GLY A 56 11.87 -7.52 -27.42
N TRP A 57 10.68 -7.83 -27.94
CA TRP A 57 10.46 -7.95 -29.38
C TRP A 57 10.68 -6.62 -30.12
N SER A 58 10.17 -5.51 -29.58
CA SER A 58 10.35 -4.18 -30.15
C SER A 58 11.83 -3.78 -30.19
N ALA A 59 12.62 -4.08 -29.15
CA ALA A 59 14.06 -3.87 -29.14
C ALA A 59 14.76 -4.68 -30.23
N TYR A 60 14.40 -5.96 -30.40
CA TYR A 60 14.94 -6.81 -31.47
C TYR A 60 14.63 -6.22 -32.87
N VAL A 61 13.39 -5.76 -33.10
CA VAL A 61 12.98 -5.14 -34.36
C VAL A 61 13.73 -3.83 -34.60
N ILE A 62 13.91 -2.99 -33.59
CA ILE A 62 14.68 -1.74 -33.70
C ILE A 62 16.12 -2.04 -34.16
N VAL A 63 16.78 -3.03 -33.57
CA VAL A 63 18.16 -3.39 -33.96
C VAL A 63 18.20 -3.91 -35.39
N ARG A 64 17.32 -4.86 -35.75
CA ARG A 64 17.41 -5.61 -37.01
C ARG A 64 16.73 -4.93 -38.22
N ARG A 65 15.77 -4.03 -38.04
CA ARG A 65 14.93 -3.47 -39.12
C ARG A 65 14.90 -1.93 -39.07
N PRO A 66 15.85 -1.24 -39.75
CA PRO A 66 16.00 0.22 -39.65
C PRO A 66 14.78 1.01 -40.13
N TYR A 67 14.06 0.49 -41.13
CA TYR A 67 12.86 1.11 -41.69
C TYR A 67 11.66 1.16 -40.72
N ALA A 68 11.66 0.35 -39.66
CA ALA A 68 10.59 0.29 -38.66
C ALA A 68 10.93 1.01 -37.34
N ARG A 69 12.16 1.52 -37.19
CA ARG A 69 12.69 2.08 -35.92
C ARG A 69 11.84 3.23 -35.38
N LEU A 70 11.50 4.18 -36.25
CA LEU A 70 10.84 5.42 -35.85
C LEU A 70 9.45 5.16 -35.24
N ALA A 71 8.65 4.26 -35.85
CA ALA A 71 7.35 3.87 -35.32
C ALA A 71 7.46 3.14 -33.97
N GLN A 72 8.47 2.27 -33.82
CA GLN A 72 8.70 1.57 -32.55
C GLN A 72 9.17 2.53 -31.46
N ILE A 73 10.04 3.50 -31.76
CA ILE A 73 10.49 4.53 -30.81
C ILE A 73 9.29 5.33 -30.29
N PHE A 74 8.38 5.75 -31.17
CA PHE A 74 7.15 6.44 -30.75
C PHE A 74 6.27 5.56 -29.87
N ALA A 75 6.09 4.28 -30.23
CA ALA A 75 5.31 3.35 -29.42
C ALA A 75 5.95 3.12 -28.03
N LEU A 76 7.28 3.02 -27.95
CA LEU A 76 8.02 2.94 -26.69
C LEU A 76 7.83 4.20 -25.84
N PHE A 77 7.89 5.38 -26.45
CA PHE A 77 7.67 6.64 -25.74
C PHE A 77 6.26 6.74 -25.17
N ILE A 78 5.24 6.34 -25.95
CA ILE A 78 3.84 6.26 -25.48
C ILE A 78 3.72 5.33 -24.27
N TRP A 79 4.33 4.15 -24.32
CA TRP A 79 4.32 3.21 -23.19
C TRP A 79 5.08 3.74 -21.98
N ALA A 80 6.22 4.41 -22.17
CA ALA A 80 6.98 5.02 -21.08
C ALA A 80 6.14 6.09 -20.36
N LEU A 81 5.44 6.96 -21.11
CA LEU A 81 4.51 7.94 -20.54
C LEU A 81 3.35 7.26 -19.81
N ALA A 82 2.75 6.22 -20.39
CA ALA A 82 1.63 5.51 -19.79
C ALA A 82 2.02 4.83 -18.46
N LEU A 83 3.17 4.15 -18.43
CA LEU A 83 3.71 3.55 -17.20
C LEU A 83 4.04 4.62 -16.15
N GLY A 84 4.65 5.73 -16.58
CA GLY A 84 4.93 6.87 -15.70
C GLY A 84 3.66 7.43 -15.06
N LEU A 85 2.59 7.60 -15.84
CA LEU A 85 1.28 8.05 -15.34
C LEU A 85 0.66 7.06 -14.34
N ILE A 86 0.72 5.76 -14.62
CA ILE A 86 0.21 4.73 -13.70
C ILE A 86 0.97 4.78 -12.38
N VAL A 87 2.31 4.80 -12.43
CA VAL A 87 3.17 4.86 -11.24
C VAL A 87 2.90 6.14 -10.46
N ALA A 88 2.84 7.29 -11.12
CA ALA A 88 2.55 8.58 -10.48
C ALA A 88 1.17 8.59 -9.80
N ALA A 89 0.13 8.08 -10.46
CA ALA A 89 -1.21 8.00 -9.91
C ALA A 89 -1.26 7.15 -8.63
N HIS A 90 -0.62 5.99 -8.64
CA HIS A 90 -0.56 5.13 -7.45
C HIS A 90 0.34 5.69 -6.35
N PHE A 91 1.45 6.34 -6.70
CA PHE A 91 2.32 7.02 -5.74
C PHE A 91 1.59 8.15 -5.01
N LEU A 92 0.90 9.02 -5.76
CA LEU A 92 0.11 10.10 -5.18
C LEU A 92 -0.98 9.58 -4.24
N ARG A 93 -1.68 8.51 -4.64
CA ARG A 93 -2.68 7.87 -3.76
C ARG A 93 -2.05 7.26 -2.52
N HIS A 94 -0.93 6.56 -2.66
CA HIS A 94 -0.22 5.99 -1.52
C HIS A 94 0.12 7.07 -0.49
N GLU A 95 0.67 8.19 -0.96
CA GLU A 95 1.04 9.32 -0.12
C GLU A 95 -0.18 9.97 0.55
N MET A 96 -1.28 10.18 -0.18
CA MET A 96 -2.52 10.74 0.38
C MET A 96 -3.13 9.81 1.44
N THR A 97 -3.33 8.54 1.10
CA THR A 97 -3.85 7.53 2.04
C THR A 97 -2.96 7.41 3.27
N ARG A 98 -1.63 7.46 3.09
CA ARG A 98 -0.69 7.41 4.21
C ARG A 98 -0.87 8.59 5.16
N ARG A 99 -0.91 9.82 4.63
CA ARG A 99 -1.13 11.01 5.46
C ARG A 99 -2.46 10.98 6.21
N ASP A 100 -3.52 10.48 5.59
CA ASP A 100 -4.81 10.33 6.27
C ASP A 100 -4.76 9.25 7.35
N ALA A 101 -4.06 8.14 7.09
CA ALA A 101 -3.82 7.10 8.09
C ALA A 101 -3.03 7.65 9.30
N ASP A 102 -1.98 8.45 9.06
CA ASP A 102 -1.17 9.09 10.10
C ASP A 102 -2.01 10.03 10.97
N ARG A 103 -2.93 10.80 10.37
CA ARG A 103 -3.87 11.67 11.12
C ARG A 103 -4.77 10.88 12.06
N ILE A 104 -5.29 9.74 11.61
CA ILE A 104 -6.14 8.87 12.43
C ILE A 104 -5.33 8.22 13.55
N ALA A 105 -4.13 7.68 13.23
CA ALA A 105 -3.24 7.08 14.22
C ALA A 105 -2.89 8.09 15.33
N LEU A 106 -2.53 9.32 14.95
CA LEU A 106 -2.24 10.40 15.89
C LEU A 106 -3.45 10.79 16.76
N ALA A 107 -4.65 10.81 16.18
CA ALA A 107 -5.88 11.11 16.93
C ALA A 107 -6.21 10.00 17.94
N ILE A 108 -6.02 8.73 17.57
CA ILE A 108 -6.17 7.59 18.47
C ILE A 108 -5.17 7.71 19.63
N ASP A 109 -3.89 7.95 19.32
CA ASP A 109 -2.83 8.05 20.32
C ASP A 109 -3.10 9.20 21.31
N ARG A 110 -3.45 10.39 20.81
CA ARG A 110 -3.83 11.53 21.65
C ARG A 110 -5.03 11.23 22.55
N HIS A 111 -6.04 10.55 22.03
CA HIS A 111 -7.21 10.19 22.83
C HIS A 111 -6.83 9.24 23.97
N VAL A 112 -6.02 8.20 23.68
CA VAL A 112 -5.53 7.26 24.70
C VAL A 112 -4.70 7.99 25.75
N GLN A 113 -3.81 8.92 25.35
CA GLN A 113 -3.00 9.69 26.30
C GLN A 113 -3.84 10.64 27.17
N ASN A 114 -4.86 11.28 26.61
CA ASN A 114 -5.67 12.26 27.32
C ASN A 114 -6.74 11.62 28.22
N GLN A 115 -7.33 10.51 27.78
CA GLN A 115 -8.49 9.89 28.45
C GLN A 115 -8.11 8.61 29.23
N GLY A 116 -6.96 7.99 28.92
CA GLY A 116 -6.51 6.75 29.55
C GLY A 116 -7.23 5.49 29.07
N TYR A 117 -8.11 5.58 28.06
CA TYR A 117 -8.79 4.45 27.43
C TYR A 117 -8.82 4.59 25.90
N CYS A 118 -9.07 3.48 25.20
CA CYS A 118 -9.27 3.51 23.75
C CYS A 118 -10.69 3.95 23.41
N ALA A 119 -10.84 4.81 22.40
CA ALA A 119 -12.14 5.07 21.79
C ALA A 119 -12.79 3.75 21.30
N ALA A 120 -14.11 3.63 21.45
CA ALA A 120 -14.86 2.46 20.99
C ALA A 120 -14.93 2.40 19.45
N SER A 121 -14.87 3.55 18.80
CA SER A 121 -14.91 3.67 17.34
C SER A 121 -14.13 4.91 16.86
N LEU A 122 -13.82 4.96 15.57
CA LEU A 122 -13.24 6.16 14.97
C LEU A 122 -14.22 7.35 14.95
N ALA A 123 -15.54 7.09 15.03
CA ALA A 123 -16.56 8.12 15.08
C ALA A 123 -16.50 8.94 16.38
N GLU A 124 -16.12 8.31 17.49
CA GLU A 124 -15.87 9.00 18.77
C GLU A 124 -14.69 9.97 18.69
N LEU A 125 -13.74 9.71 17.78
CA LEU A 125 -12.61 10.59 17.47
C LEU A 125 -12.96 11.66 16.42
N GLY A 126 -14.21 11.72 15.96
CA GLY A 126 -14.68 12.69 14.97
C GLY A 126 -14.51 12.24 13.51
N PHE A 127 -14.11 10.99 13.23
CA PHE A 127 -14.00 10.49 11.86
C PHE A 127 -15.27 9.74 11.45
N LYS A 128 -15.94 10.21 10.40
CA LYS A 128 -17.12 9.53 9.86
C LYS A 128 -16.69 8.24 9.14
N PRO A 129 -17.40 7.12 9.32
CA PRO A 129 -17.06 5.85 8.67
C PRO A 129 -16.91 5.97 7.15
N ASP A 130 -17.83 6.69 6.50
CA ASP A 130 -17.84 6.88 5.04
C ASP A 130 -16.60 7.65 4.56
N ASP A 131 -16.21 8.71 5.28
CA ASP A 131 -15.02 9.50 4.95
C ASP A 131 -13.72 8.68 5.12
N VAL A 132 -13.69 7.79 6.12
CA VAL A 132 -12.55 6.89 6.37
C VAL A 132 -12.47 5.83 5.27
N GLU A 133 -13.61 5.23 4.89
CA GLU A 133 -13.71 4.27 3.81
C GLU A 133 -13.27 4.85 2.47
N GLU A 134 -13.69 6.08 2.14
CA GLU A 134 -13.27 6.76 0.90
C GLU A 134 -11.75 6.95 0.84
N ARG A 135 -11.11 7.28 1.97
CA ARG A 135 -9.68 7.60 2.04
C ARG A 135 -8.75 6.39 2.17
N LEU A 136 -9.17 5.39 2.93
CA LEU A 136 -8.37 4.20 3.29
C LEU A 136 -8.82 2.92 2.59
N GLY A 137 -9.96 2.97 1.92
CA GLY A 137 -10.66 1.82 1.35
C GLY A 137 -11.55 1.11 2.38
N SER A 138 -12.48 0.32 1.87
CA SER A 138 -13.50 -0.41 2.65
C SER A 138 -12.97 -1.43 3.66
N ASN A 139 -11.68 -1.76 3.58
CA ASN A 139 -11.05 -2.81 4.37
C ASN A 139 -10.15 -2.27 5.50
N TYR A 140 -10.34 -1.02 5.93
CA TYR A 140 -9.70 -0.52 7.14
C TYR A 140 -10.23 -1.26 8.37
N LYS A 141 -9.40 -1.39 9.41
CA LYS A 141 -9.80 -2.00 10.67
C LYS A 141 -9.26 -1.19 11.83
N TYR A 142 -10.16 -0.85 12.75
CA TYR A 142 -9.84 -0.30 14.06
C TYR A 142 -10.44 -1.20 15.14
N ALA A 143 -9.66 -1.52 16.16
CA ALA A 143 -10.13 -2.24 17.33
C ALA A 143 -9.27 -1.88 18.54
N CYS A 144 -9.85 -1.95 19.74
CA CYS A 144 -9.07 -1.92 20.97
C CYS A 144 -9.02 -3.34 21.57
N VAL A 145 -7.83 -3.93 21.62
CA VAL A 145 -7.61 -5.27 22.16
C VAL A 145 -6.77 -5.12 23.42
N GLU A 146 -7.26 -5.60 24.56
CA GLU A 146 -6.54 -5.51 25.85
C GLU A 146 -6.11 -4.08 26.22
N ARG A 147 -7.00 -3.09 25.98
CA ARG A 147 -6.71 -1.64 26.16
C ARG A 147 -5.60 -1.10 25.26
N LYS A 148 -5.20 -1.83 24.22
CA LYS A 148 -4.23 -1.37 23.22
C LYS A 148 -4.95 -1.10 21.90
N PRO A 149 -4.82 0.11 21.34
CA PRO A 149 -5.39 0.39 20.03
C PRO A 149 -4.67 -0.43 18.96
N ARG A 150 -5.44 -0.90 17.99
CA ARG A 150 -4.96 -1.52 16.76
C ARG A 150 -5.64 -0.81 15.60
N PHE A 151 -4.84 -0.33 14.68
CA PHE A 151 -5.32 0.33 13.48
C PHE A 151 -4.57 -0.20 12.27
N SER A 152 -5.31 -0.54 11.22
CA SER A 152 -4.74 -1.07 10.00
C SER A 152 -5.56 -0.67 8.78
N TYR A 153 -4.92 -0.62 7.62
CA TYR A 153 -5.57 -0.37 6.34
C TYR A 153 -4.91 -1.18 5.22
N VAL A 154 -5.61 -1.35 4.09
CA VAL A 154 -5.10 -2.13 2.96
C VAL A 154 -4.04 -1.36 2.18
N ALA A 155 -2.98 -2.06 1.78
CA ALA A 155 -1.95 -1.49 0.94
C ALA A 155 -2.49 -1.09 -0.44
N THR A 156 -2.11 0.07 -0.94
CA THR A 156 -2.67 0.65 -2.18
C THR A 156 -2.30 -0.12 -3.45
N PHE A 157 -1.18 -0.84 -3.46
CA PHE A 157 -0.68 -1.58 -4.63
C PHE A 157 -1.07 -3.06 -4.67
N THR A 158 -1.42 -3.64 -3.52
CA THR A 158 -1.57 -5.09 -3.32
C THR A 158 -2.85 -5.39 -2.57
N VAL A 159 -3.70 -6.25 -3.14
CA VAL A 159 -5.07 -6.49 -2.64
C VAL A 159 -5.11 -7.11 -1.23
N PHE A 160 -4.09 -7.88 -0.84
CA PHE A 160 -4.11 -8.69 0.38
C PHE A 160 -3.19 -8.22 1.50
N ASP A 161 -2.33 -7.24 1.21
CA ASP A 161 -1.37 -6.76 2.18
C ASP A 161 -1.95 -5.57 2.93
N THR A 162 -1.53 -5.42 4.18
CA THR A 162 -2.01 -4.33 5.05
C THR A 162 -0.84 -3.58 5.65
N TRP A 163 -1.10 -2.33 6.02
CA TRP A 163 -0.28 -1.54 6.91
C TRP A 163 -0.92 -1.54 8.28
N ASP A 164 -0.21 -2.04 9.27
CA ASP A 164 -0.63 -2.08 10.67
C ASP A 164 0.17 -1.04 11.46
N TYR A 165 -0.49 -0.20 12.26
CA TYR A 165 0.20 0.78 13.09
C TYR A 165 0.68 0.13 14.39
N ASP A 166 1.98 0.26 14.68
CA ASP A 166 2.57 -0.10 15.95
C ASP A 166 2.61 1.14 16.85
N PHE A 167 1.58 1.31 17.69
CA PHE A 167 1.48 2.42 18.64
C PHE A 167 2.59 2.43 19.70
N VAL A 168 3.26 1.30 19.95
CA VAL A 168 4.36 1.25 20.93
C VAL A 168 5.65 1.79 20.32
N ARG A 169 5.88 1.50 19.03
CA ARG A 169 7.10 1.91 18.31
C ARG A 169 6.89 3.11 17.40
N ASP A 170 5.71 3.71 17.44
CA ASP A 170 5.29 4.85 16.64
C ASP A 170 5.63 4.71 15.14
N ARG A 171 5.28 3.55 14.58
CA ARG A 171 5.62 3.25 13.19
C ARG A 171 4.63 2.31 12.53
N TRP A 172 4.51 2.43 11.23
CA TRP A 172 3.76 1.48 10.42
C TRP A 172 4.58 0.23 10.10
N LYS A 173 3.93 -0.91 10.22
CA LYS A 173 4.45 -2.22 9.88
C LYS A 173 3.72 -2.75 8.66
N TYR A 174 4.48 -3.13 7.64
CA TYR A 174 3.93 -3.84 6.49
C TYR A 174 3.65 -5.30 6.84
N SER A 175 2.45 -5.77 6.53
CA SER A 175 2.01 -7.13 6.77
C SER A 175 1.56 -7.76 5.46
N SER A 176 2.45 -8.55 4.88
CA SER A 176 2.17 -9.25 3.63
C SER A 176 1.26 -10.45 3.85
N TRP A 177 0.51 -10.84 2.81
CA TRP A 177 -0.26 -12.07 2.81
C TRP A 177 0.58 -13.31 3.14
N ALA A 178 1.81 -13.37 2.64
CA ALA A 178 2.73 -14.47 2.94
C ALA A 178 3.04 -14.56 4.44
N ALA A 179 3.26 -13.42 5.11
CA ALA A 179 3.45 -13.36 6.55
C ALA A 179 2.18 -13.80 7.29
N LYS A 180 1.01 -13.32 6.87
CA LYS A 180 -0.30 -13.71 7.45
C LYS A 180 -0.55 -15.21 7.30
N LYS A 181 -0.25 -15.79 6.14
CA LYS A 181 -0.41 -17.22 5.88
C LYS A 181 0.50 -18.07 6.77
N ALA A 182 1.71 -17.63 7.07
CA ALA A 182 2.60 -18.31 8.01
C ALA A 182 1.96 -18.41 9.41
N TYR A 183 1.30 -17.35 9.89
CA TYR A 183 0.55 -17.39 11.16
C TYR A 183 -0.65 -18.32 11.15
N LEU A 184 -1.29 -18.52 9.99
CA LEU A 184 -2.44 -19.43 9.85
C LEU A 184 -2.04 -20.90 9.70
N SER A 185 -0.78 -21.17 9.32
CA SER A 185 -0.27 -22.52 9.08
C SER A 185 0.55 -23.09 10.23
N LEU A 186 1.01 -22.23 11.14
CA LEU A 186 1.43 -22.66 12.47
C LEU A 186 0.15 -22.94 13.27
N ASP A 187 0.02 -24.14 13.84
CA ASP A 187 -0.90 -24.37 14.95
C ASP A 187 -0.76 -23.18 15.91
N PRO A 188 -1.85 -22.49 16.27
CA PRO A 188 -1.75 -21.33 17.15
C PRO A 188 -0.92 -21.79 18.34
N PRO A 189 0.19 -21.12 18.68
CA PRO A 189 0.94 -21.50 19.86
C PRO A 189 -0.08 -21.43 20.98
N VAL A 190 -0.45 -22.62 21.50
CA VAL A 190 -1.28 -22.76 22.70
C VAL A 190 -0.77 -21.67 23.60
N ALA A 191 -1.64 -20.69 23.88
CA ALA A 191 -1.28 -19.55 24.68
C ALA A 191 -0.56 -20.14 25.88
N ARG A 192 0.77 -20.00 25.92
CA ARG A 192 1.52 -20.32 27.11
C ARG A 192 1.10 -19.20 28.02
N GLU A 193 -0.04 -19.40 28.68
CA GLU A 193 -0.28 -18.90 30.01
C GLU A 193 1.05 -19.14 30.70
N SER A 194 1.78 -18.03 30.85
CA SER A 194 2.80 -17.91 31.85
C SER A 194 2.08 -18.32 33.12
N SER A 195 2.19 -19.60 33.46
CA SER A 195 1.81 -20.15 34.74
C SER A 195 2.70 -19.38 35.68
N ALA A 196 2.15 -18.29 36.20
CA ALA A 196 2.75 -17.56 37.29
C ALA A 196 2.91 -18.62 38.37
N THR A 197 4.14 -19.06 38.57
CA THR A 197 4.52 -19.83 39.74
C THR A 197 3.92 -19.10 40.93
N PRO A 198 3.04 -19.72 41.73
CA PRO A 198 2.46 -19.04 42.87
C PRO A 198 3.62 -18.63 43.78
N SER A 199 3.86 -17.32 43.85
CA SER A 199 4.79 -16.75 44.81
C SER A 199 4.36 -17.23 46.19
N ALA A 200 5.33 -17.79 46.90
CA ALA A 200 5.19 -18.40 48.19
C ALA A 200 4.30 -17.58 49.15
N SER A 201 3.49 -18.32 49.91
CA SER A 201 2.63 -17.83 50.98
C SER A 201 3.40 -16.88 51.91
N ALA A 202 2.81 -15.72 52.18
CA ALA A 202 3.30 -14.80 53.19
C ALA A 202 3.36 -15.50 54.56
N PRO A 203 4.40 -15.27 55.37
CA PRO A 203 4.47 -15.81 56.72
C PRO A 203 3.38 -15.19 57.61
N PRO A 204 2.88 -15.93 58.61
CA PRO A 204 1.84 -15.45 59.50
C PRO A 204 2.32 -14.25 60.35
N PRO A 205 1.39 -13.35 60.77
CA PRO A 205 1.74 -12.17 61.54
C PRO A 205 2.30 -12.56 62.92
N GLY A 206 3.61 -12.40 63.08
CA GLY A 206 4.33 -12.59 64.34
C GLY A 206 4.03 -11.47 65.34
N SER A 207 3.34 -11.87 66.40
CA SER A 207 3.33 -11.32 67.78
C SER A 207 4.18 -10.07 68.08
N ARG A 208 3.51 -9.01 68.54
CA ARG A 208 4.12 -7.83 69.18
C ARG A 208 4.91 -8.22 70.44
N PRO A 209 6.12 -7.68 70.66
CA PRO A 209 6.81 -7.81 71.93
C PRO A 209 6.19 -6.87 72.99
N ASN A 210 5.94 -7.46 74.16
CA ASN A 210 5.38 -6.83 75.35
C ASN A 210 6.46 -5.97 76.04
N PRO A 211 6.25 -4.68 76.38
CA PRO A 211 7.24 -3.89 77.08
C PRO A 211 7.33 -4.33 78.56
N ARG A 212 8.51 -4.83 78.92
CA ARG A 212 8.86 -5.26 80.29
C ARG A 212 8.98 -4.02 81.18
N ARG A 213 8.10 -3.90 82.20
CA ARG A 213 8.31 -3.02 83.35
C ARG A 213 9.45 -3.57 84.20
N THR A 214 10.44 -2.73 84.52
CA THR A 214 11.36 -2.96 85.63
C THR A 214 10.86 -2.23 86.89
N PRO A 215 11.07 -2.81 88.08
CA PRO A 215 10.74 -2.21 89.38
C PRO A 215 11.65 -1.04 89.75
#